data_AF-A0A323U7I4-F1
#
_entry.id   AF-A0A323U7I4-F1
#
_cell.length_a   1.000
_cell.length_b   1.000
_cell.length_c   1.000
_cell.angle_alpha   90.00
_cell.angle_beta   90.00
_cell.angle_gamma   90.00
#
_symmetry.space_group_name_H-M   'P 1'
#
loop_
_entity.id
_entity.type
_entity.pdbx_description
1 polymer ?
#
loop_
_entity_poly.entity_id
_entity_poly.type
_entity_poly.pdbx_seq_one_letter_code
_entity_poly.pdbx_strand_id
1 'polypeptide(L)'
;MQRWILAFLILAGIALAQDPRYPDTTRYLVSAPDYRLERLPLLKWPFIEVLRADRWKQNQQARAEGKAPVAHEWRLPMSDLTTTQEVARDLRRAWQRFEERYYWHVITRLNNPALYAVYCWAGLKGPDLDPPLPEVRVDVPSGTVPQGFDPGLGWPLPAAQGQHMLDAYWPIPQVDTGDFCDSLGLQILPLMYVPGFCIDIEAIGFSWCTPGYEEGEPLWFNDAEAQNRVSDGIAHAIATYYPDYQKDVLIALRPRVPTDLSDPTRLRVFAPMPWQAHVLEGGAVVTPVMRTLDGLTPQNLVSEAQGIFNTLRQALPRLPEAERLAGTAYYYQAVRGLSRLPFLAPVSNQLSGLISGMDEKVMEKALLALAAADEGSKLAGKDLFINSKNAPGAWRLEEIKRWFPPSNPYIYERFGYVSFFQVWNRAEVTTVPDFRADRNPLGVAASLGMRAIFYWWVPVRIKVNLMPNPPFISLSGSLDWPRPIPVPPYVLPFSAERTYWGWVSVPEGYEVPRVKGTPGLGVSGVDIPGFGPDVYDILLR
;
A
#
# COMPACT_ATOMS: atom_id res chain seq x y z
N MET A 1 -4.15 -11.31 -51.85
CA MET A 1 -3.05 -12.22 -51.44
C MET A 1 -1.79 -11.49 -50.99
N GLN A 2 -1.34 -10.44 -51.67
CA GLN A 2 -0.07 -9.73 -51.36
C GLN A 2 0.04 -9.11 -49.95
N ARG A 3 -1.05 -8.55 -49.40
CA ARG A 3 -1.08 -8.05 -48.00
C ARG A 3 -0.93 -9.16 -46.94
N TRP A 4 -1.23 -10.41 -47.29
CA TRP A 4 -1.25 -11.55 -46.36
C TRP A 4 0.10 -12.26 -46.27
N ILE A 5 0.85 -12.30 -47.38
CA ILE A 5 2.24 -12.74 -47.40
C ILE A 5 3.09 -11.77 -46.57
N LEU A 6 2.78 -10.47 -46.62
CA LEU A 6 3.43 -9.45 -45.79
C LEU A 6 3.15 -9.68 -44.29
N ALA A 7 1.89 -9.94 -43.89
CA ALA A 7 1.55 -10.26 -42.51
C ALA A 7 2.26 -11.54 -42.02
N PHE A 8 2.39 -12.56 -42.88
CA PHE A 8 3.11 -13.81 -42.57
C PHE A 8 4.63 -13.59 -42.42
N LEU A 9 5.23 -12.76 -43.27
CA LEU A 9 6.65 -12.38 -43.19
C LEU A 9 6.95 -11.48 -41.98
N ILE A 10 6.02 -10.60 -41.62
CA ILE A 10 6.12 -9.72 -40.45
C ILE A 10 6.01 -10.54 -39.16
N LEU A 11 5.10 -11.54 -39.10
CA LEU A 11 4.98 -12.47 -37.97
C LEU A 11 6.22 -13.37 -37.83
N ALA A 12 6.83 -13.81 -38.94
CA ALA A 12 8.08 -14.57 -38.92
C ALA A 12 9.30 -13.74 -38.42
N GLY A 13 9.28 -12.42 -38.61
CA GLY A 13 10.31 -11.52 -38.06
C GLY A 13 10.31 -11.40 -36.53
N ILE A 14 9.18 -11.71 -35.86
CA ILE A 14 9.06 -11.69 -34.39
C ILE A 14 9.91 -12.79 -33.75
N ALA A 15 10.00 -13.95 -34.38
CA ALA A 15 10.75 -15.10 -33.85
C ALA A 15 12.27 -14.85 -33.74
N LEU A 16 12.77 -13.74 -34.29
CA LEU A 16 14.18 -13.38 -34.33
C LEU A 16 14.56 -12.19 -33.43
N ALA A 17 13.60 -11.58 -32.71
CA ALA A 17 13.91 -10.48 -31.79
C ALA A 17 14.59 -11.01 -30.51
N GLN A 18 15.71 -10.40 -30.11
CA GLN A 18 16.53 -10.85 -28.97
C GLN A 18 15.74 -10.86 -27.66
N ASP A 19 15.74 -12.01 -27.00
CA ASP A 19 15.05 -12.26 -25.73
C ASP A 19 15.59 -11.40 -24.57
N PRO A 20 14.71 -10.92 -23.68
CA PRO A 20 15.13 -10.43 -22.39
C PRO A 20 15.64 -11.58 -21.51
N ARG A 21 16.89 -11.46 -21.03
CA ARG A 21 17.50 -12.43 -20.12
C ARG A 21 17.03 -12.19 -18.70
N TYR A 22 16.23 -13.11 -18.17
CA TYR A 22 15.93 -13.18 -16.73
C TYR A 22 16.96 -14.06 -16.01
N PRO A 23 17.24 -13.83 -14.73
CA PRO A 23 18.08 -14.73 -13.94
C PRO A 23 17.51 -16.14 -13.90
N ASP A 24 18.37 -17.18 -13.98
CA ASP A 24 18.03 -18.63 -13.96
C ASP A 24 17.27 -19.11 -12.70
N THR A 25 16.96 -18.20 -11.77
CA THR A 25 16.33 -18.47 -10.49
C THR A 25 14.90 -17.95 -10.47
N THR A 26 13.99 -18.55 -11.22
CA THR A 26 12.55 -18.35 -11.06
C THR A 26 12.10 -19.01 -9.76
N ARG A 27 11.95 -18.23 -8.68
CA ARG A 27 11.80 -18.81 -7.33
C ARG A 27 10.37 -19.27 -7.03
N TYR A 28 9.33 -18.63 -7.58
CA TYR A 28 7.92 -19.00 -7.31
C TYR A 28 6.99 -18.73 -8.47
N LEU A 29 6.52 -19.79 -9.11
CA LEU A 29 5.74 -19.76 -10.34
C LEU A 29 4.28 -20.00 -10.02
N VAL A 30 3.42 -19.13 -10.52
CA VAL A 30 1.98 -19.18 -10.24
C VAL A 30 1.29 -20.04 -11.29
N SER A 31 0.45 -20.98 -10.87
CA SER A 31 -0.45 -21.72 -11.76
C SER A 31 -1.65 -20.87 -12.15
N ALA A 32 -2.35 -21.27 -13.21
CA ALA A 32 -3.75 -20.92 -13.36
C ALA A 32 -4.50 -21.30 -12.06
N PRO A 33 -5.35 -20.42 -11.56
CA PRO A 33 -6.09 -20.68 -10.33
C PRO A 33 -7.11 -21.83 -10.49
N ASP A 34 -7.21 -22.72 -9.50
CA ASP A 34 -8.19 -23.82 -9.49
C ASP A 34 -9.53 -23.32 -8.96
N TYR A 35 -10.41 -22.96 -9.89
CA TYR A 35 -11.74 -22.42 -9.61
C TYR A 35 -12.83 -23.38 -9.98
N ARG A 36 -13.03 -24.43 -9.19
CA ARG A 36 -14.32 -25.13 -9.23
C ARG A 36 -15.33 -24.34 -8.41
N LEU A 37 -15.75 -23.17 -8.88
CA LEU A 37 -16.75 -22.31 -8.24
C LEU A 37 -18.09 -23.04 -8.05
N GLU A 38 -18.38 -24.03 -8.90
CA GLU A 38 -19.49 -24.99 -8.74
C GLU A 38 -19.43 -25.76 -7.40
N ARG A 39 -18.29 -25.73 -6.70
CA ARG A 39 -18.03 -26.42 -5.42
C ARG A 39 -17.96 -25.48 -4.22
N LEU A 40 -18.19 -24.18 -4.38
CA LEU A 40 -18.42 -23.29 -3.24
C LEU A 40 -19.64 -23.69 -2.38
N PRO A 41 -20.75 -24.20 -2.95
CA PRO A 41 -21.81 -24.82 -2.17
C PRO A 41 -21.34 -26.08 -1.40
N LEU A 42 -20.18 -26.63 -1.75
CA LEU A 42 -19.51 -27.75 -1.07
C LEU A 42 -18.40 -27.25 -0.12
N LEU A 43 -18.40 -25.96 0.25
CA LEU A 43 -17.45 -25.31 1.17
C LEU A 43 -15.98 -25.26 0.69
N LYS A 44 -15.72 -25.45 -0.61
CA LYS A 44 -14.34 -25.39 -1.14
C LYS A 44 -13.97 -23.98 -1.55
N TRP A 45 -13.11 -23.33 -0.76
CA TRP A 45 -12.67 -21.97 -1.02
C TRP A 45 -11.66 -21.89 -2.18
N PRO A 46 -11.70 -20.85 -3.03
CA PRO A 46 -10.77 -20.69 -4.14
C PRO A 46 -9.31 -20.59 -3.68
N PHE A 47 -8.42 -21.27 -4.39
CA PHE A 47 -6.99 -21.23 -4.14
C PHE A 47 -6.18 -21.18 -5.44
N ILE A 48 -4.92 -20.79 -5.32
CA ILE A 48 -3.93 -20.92 -6.39
C ILE A 48 -2.84 -21.90 -5.98
N GLU A 49 -2.19 -22.53 -6.94
CA GLU A 49 -0.99 -23.32 -6.70
C GLU A 49 0.24 -22.47 -7.03
N VAL A 50 1.20 -22.48 -6.11
CA VAL A 50 2.51 -21.85 -6.32
C VAL A 50 3.56 -22.94 -6.31
N LEU A 51 4.33 -23.01 -7.40
CA LEU A 51 5.40 -23.97 -7.61
C LEU A 51 6.76 -23.29 -7.43
N ARG A 52 7.64 -23.92 -6.67
CA ARG A 52 9.04 -23.50 -6.56
C ARG A 52 9.93 -24.34 -7.49
N ALA A 53 10.37 -23.75 -8.61
CA ALA A 53 11.08 -24.50 -9.65
C ALA A 53 12.40 -25.14 -9.19
N ASP A 54 13.19 -24.45 -8.36
CA ASP A 54 14.44 -25.01 -7.81
C ASP A 54 14.16 -26.25 -6.93
N ARG A 55 13.10 -26.21 -6.11
CA ARG A 55 12.68 -27.35 -5.29
C ARG A 55 12.03 -28.47 -6.09
N TRP A 56 11.31 -28.15 -7.16
CA TRP A 56 10.73 -29.16 -8.06
C TRP A 56 11.82 -29.98 -8.74
N LYS A 57 12.88 -29.34 -9.26
CA LYS A 57 14.06 -30.03 -9.81
C LYS A 57 14.73 -30.92 -8.75
N GLN A 58 14.90 -30.41 -7.53
CA GLN A 58 15.42 -31.20 -6.40
C GLN A 58 14.52 -32.40 -6.07
N ASN A 59 13.20 -32.23 -6.11
CA ASN A 59 12.24 -33.30 -5.86
C ASN A 59 12.29 -34.37 -6.95
N GLN A 60 12.42 -33.99 -8.23
CA GLN A 60 12.60 -34.95 -9.32
C GLN A 60 13.88 -35.77 -9.13
N GLN A 61 14.98 -35.12 -8.77
CA GLN A 61 16.24 -35.80 -8.49
C GLN A 61 16.13 -36.70 -7.26
N ALA A 62 15.52 -36.22 -6.16
CA ALA A 62 15.28 -37.03 -4.97
C ALA A 62 14.45 -38.28 -5.27
N ARG A 63 13.41 -38.16 -6.10
CA ARG A 63 12.60 -39.31 -6.57
C ARG A 63 13.43 -40.30 -7.38
N ALA A 64 14.28 -39.82 -8.29
CA ALA A 64 15.17 -40.67 -9.07
C ALA A 64 16.19 -41.41 -8.19
N GLU A 65 16.62 -40.79 -7.10
CA GLU A 65 17.55 -41.34 -6.11
C GLU A 65 16.87 -42.15 -4.99
N GLY A 66 15.55 -42.33 -5.02
CA GLY A 66 14.80 -43.05 -3.97
C GLY A 66 14.76 -42.33 -2.61
N LYS A 67 15.00 -41.03 -2.58
CA LYS A 67 15.00 -40.18 -1.36
C LYS A 67 13.60 -39.62 -1.07
N ALA A 68 13.44 -39.09 0.14
CA ALA A 68 12.21 -38.45 0.59
C ALA A 68 11.81 -37.28 -0.34
N PRO A 69 10.50 -37.07 -0.59
CA PRO A 69 10.02 -36.00 -1.44
C PRO A 69 10.32 -34.63 -0.82
N VAL A 70 10.69 -33.68 -1.69
CA VAL A 70 11.00 -32.29 -1.31
C VAL A 70 9.74 -31.44 -1.52
N ALA A 71 9.32 -30.68 -0.52
CA ALA A 71 8.20 -29.74 -0.64
C ALA A 71 8.51 -28.66 -1.68
N HIS A 72 7.64 -28.54 -2.69
CA HIS A 72 7.85 -27.68 -3.87
C HIS A 72 6.56 -27.02 -4.38
N GLU A 73 5.39 -27.41 -3.88
CA GLU A 73 4.08 -26.89 -4.27
C GLU A 73 3.32 -26.46 -3.02
N TRP A 74 2.66 -25.31 -3.09
CA TRP A 74 1.81 -24.79 -2.02
C TRP A 74 0.48 -24.33 -2.59
N ARG A 75 -0.60 -24.61 -1.86
CA ARG A 75 -1.95 -24.10 -2.15
C ARG A 75 -2.21 -22.88 -1.30
N LEU A 76 -2.50 -21.75 -1.94
CA LEU A 76 -2.72 -20.49 -1.27
C LEU A 76 -4.20 -20.10 -1.43
N PRO A 77 -5.00 -20.08 -0.34
CA PRO A 77 -6.36 -19.56 -0.38
C PRO A 77 -6.40 -18.11 -0.84
N MET A 78 -7.40 -17.74 -1.63
CA MET A 78 -7.54 -16.37 -2.13
C MET A 78 -8.25 -15.48 -1.13
N SER A 79 -7.67 -14.33 -0.84
CA SER A 79 -8.35 -13.29 -0.05
C SER A 79 -9.37 -12.53 -0.89
N ASP A 80 -10.41 -12.04 -0.24
CA ASP A 80 -11.35 -11.08 -0.81
C ASP A 80 -10.67 -9.72 -0.99
N LEU A 81 -10.81 -9.12 -2.17
CA LEU A 81 -10.29 -7.79 -2.50
C LEU A 81 -10.76 -6.74 -1.51
N THR A 82 -12.05 -6.73 -1.15
CA THR A 82 -12.59 -5.73 -0.21
C THR A 82 -11.93 -5.87 1.15
N THR A 83 -11.79 -7.11 1.63
CA THR A 83 -11.11 -7.41 2.89
C THR A 83 -9.63 -6.99 2.84
N THR A 84 -8.93 -7.14 1.70
CA THR A 84 -7.56 -6.61 1.56
C THR A 84 -7.50 -5.07 1.59
N GLN A 85 -8.53 -4.37 1.10
CA GLN A 85 -8.63 -2.91 1.24
C GLN A 85 -8.86 -2.49 2.70
N GLU A 86 -9.65 -3.25 3.46
CA GLU A 86 -9.80 -3.02 4.90
C GLU A 86 -8.49 -3.22 5.65
N VAL A 87 -7.73 -4.28 5.32
CA VAL A 87 -6.38 -4.48 5.86
C VAL A 87 -5.48 -3.29 5.50
N ALA A 88 -5.50 -2.83 4.24
CA ALA A 88 -4.74 -1.66 3.80
C ALA A 88 -5.14 -0.37 4.56
N ARG A 89 -6.44 -0.18 4.85
CA ARG A 89 -6.94 0.91 5.70
C ARG A 89 -6.38 0.80 7.12
N ASP A 90 -6.35 -0.41 7.68
CA ASP A 90 -5.84 -0.63 9.04
C ASP A 90 -4.32 -0.39 9.12
N LEU A 91 -3.56 -0.76 8.08
CA LEU A 91 -2.13 -0.43 7.94
C LEU A 91 -1.90 1.08 7.84
N ARG A 92 -2.74 1.79 7.08
CA ARG A 92 -2.73 3.25 6.99
C ARG A 92 -3.04 3.89 8.34
N ARG A 93 -4.07 3.41 9.03
CA ARG A 93 -4.48 3.89 10.36
C ARG A 93 -3.36 3.67 11.40
N ALA A 94 -2.67 2.54 11.36
CA ALA A 94 -1.54 2.27 12.25
C ALA A 94 -0.42 3.32 12.11
N TRP A 95 -0.09 3.70 10.87
CA TRP A 95 0.89 4.77 10.62
C TRP A 95 0.37 6.15 11.07
N GLN A 96 -0.88 6.50 10.73
CA GLN A 96 -1.50 7.76 11.15
C GLN A 96 -1.53 7.91 12.67
N ARG A 97 -1.80 6.81 13.40
CA ARG A 97 -1.77 6.77 14.86
C ARG A 97 -0.36 7.01 15.40
N PHE A 98 0.66 6.38 14.81
CA PHE A 98 2.06 6.64 15.17
C PHE A 98 2.44 8.11 14.96
N GLU A 99 2.11 8.68 13.79
CA GLU A 99 2.37 10.08 13.48
C GLU A 99 1.70 11.04 14.48
N GLU A 100 0.42 10.84 14.79
CA GLU A 100 -0.30 11.64 15.79
C GLU A 100 0.36 11.55 17.16
N ARG A 101 0.66 10.34 17.66
CA ARG A 101 1.30 10.13 18.96
C ARG A 101 2.67 10.79 19.01
N TYR A 102 3.47 10.62 17.96
CA TYR A 102 4.81 11.20 17.87
C TYR A 102 4.75 12.73 17.92
N TYR A 103 3.92 13.36 17.09
CA TYR A 103 3.78 14.81 17.10
C TYR A 103 3.25 15.34 18.43
N TRP A 104 2.14 14.79 18.91
CA TRP A 104 1.47 15.33 20.09
C TRP A 104 2.27 15.13 21.36
N HIS A 105 3.02 14.04 21.50
CA HIS A 105 3.93 13.86 22.62
C HIS A 105 5.03 14.93 22.63
N VAL A 106 5.68 15.17 21.49
CA VAL A 106 6.77 16.15 21.40
C VAL A 106 6.29 17.58 21.63
N ILE A 107 5.22 18.01 20.96
CA ILE A 107 4.73 19.39 21.08
C ILE A 107 4.17 19.66 22.48
N THR A 108 3.54 18.67 23.10
CA THR A 108 3.01 18.78 24.48
C THR A 108 4.14 18.85 25.50
N ARG A 109 5.21 18.08 25.31
CA ARG A 109 6.41 18.15 26.14
C ARG A 109 7.11 19.51 26.02
N LEU A 110 7.27 20.02 24.80
CA LEU A 110 7.86 21.33 24.54
C LEU A 110 7.07 22.45 25.23
N ASN A 111 5.75 22.47 25.04
CA ASN A 111 4.86 23.52 25.55
C ASN A 111 4.26 23.20 26.94
N ASN A 112 4.91 22.35 27.72
CA ASN A 112 4.55 22.08 29.10
C ASN A 112 4.87 23.32 29.96
N PRO A 113 3.93 23.84 30.78
CA PRO A 113 2.67 23.23 31.22
C PRO A 113 1.40 23.52 30.41
N ALA A 114 1.41 24.47 29.48
CA ALA A 114 0.21 24.93 28.78
C ALA A 114 -0.51 23.80 28.02
N LEU A 115 0.18 23.09 27.12
CA LEU A 115 -0.46 22.02 26.34
C LEU A 115 -0.74 20.76 27.16
N TYR A 116 0.05 20.50 28.21
CA TYR A 116 -0.23 19.42 29.15
C TYR A 116 -1.58 19.66 29.86
N ALA A 117 -1.84 20.90 30.32
CA ALA A 117 -3.11 21.23 30.95
C ALA A 117 -4.30 21.07 29.99
N VAL A 118 -4.16 21.48 28.73
CA VAL A 118 -5.24 21.40 27.73
C VAL A 118 -5.51 19.97 27.27
N TYR A 119 -4.47 19.23 26.89
CA TYR A 119 -4.66 17.94 26.22
C TYR A 119 -4.53 16.74 27.16
N CYS A 120 -3.64 16.80 28.16
CA CYS A 120 -3.43 15.69 29.10
C CYS A 120 -4.35 15.76 30.32
N TRP A 121 -4.56 16.94 30.89
CA TRP A 121 -5.43 17.09 32.07
C TRP A 121 -6.90 17.31 31.69
N ALA A 122 -7.20 18.26 30.80
CA ALA A 122 -8.59 18.51 30.37
C ALA A 122 -9.08 17.51 29.30
N GLY A 123 -8.19 16.76 28.66
CA GLY A 123 -8.56 15.67 27.75
C GLY A 123 -9.18 16.14 26.44
N LEU A 124 -8.84 17.34 25.95
CA LEU A 124 -9.38 17.85 24.69
C LEU A 124 -8.91 16.97 23.52
N LYS A 125 -9.87 16.36 22.82
CA LYS A 125 -9.65 15.44 21.70
C LYS A 125 -10.54 15.81 20.51
N GLY A 126 -9.99 15.64 19.31
CA GLY A 126 -10.69 15.75 18.04
C GLY A 126 -11.37 14.45 17.59
N PRO A 127 -11.79 14.36 16.33
CA PRO A 127 -12.37 13.15 15.76
C PRO A 127 -11.34 12.01 15.72
N ASP A 128 -11.84 10.78 15.80
CA ASP A 128 -11.00 9.58 15.68
C ASP A 128 -10.40 9.43 14.27
N LEU A 129 -9.27 8.75 14.20
CA LEU A 129 -8.63 8.36 12.95
C LEU A 129 -9.47 7.31 12.20
N ASP A 130 -10.22 7.76 11.19
CA ASP A 130 -10.97 6.88 10.29
C ASP A 130 -10.60 7.13 8.82
N PRO A 131 -9.42 6.64 8.36
CA PRO A 131 -9.02 6.81 6.98
C PRO A 131 -10.00 6.11 6.04
N PRO A 132 -10.32 6.70 4.87
CA PRO A 132 -11.13 6.04 3.85
C PRO A 132 -10.45 4.76 3.34
N LEU A 133 -11.25 3.84 2.79
CA LEU A 133 -10.75 2.65 2.13
C LEU A 133 -9.80 3.04 0.97
N PRO A 134 -8.54 2.58 0.96
CA PRO A 134 -7.61 2.88 -0.11
C PRO A 134 -8.11 2.37 -1.46
N GLU A 135 -7.88 3.15 -2.51
CA GLU A 135 -8.14 2.71 -3.88
C GLU A 135 -7.26 1.52 -4.26
N VAL A 136 -7.85 0.55 -4.96
CA VAL A 136 -7.11 -0.58 -5.52
C VAL A 136 -6.31 -0.10 -6.72
N ARG A 137 -5.00 0.04 -6.54
CA ARG A 137 -4.06 0.39 -7.60
C ARG A 137 -3.07 -0.73 -7.78
N VAL A 138 -2.93 -1.19 -9.03
CA VAL A 138 -1.98 -2.24 -9.37
C VAL A 138 -0.62 -1.62 -9.56
N ASP A 139 0.36 -2.01 -8.75
CA ASP A 139 1.73 -1.56 -8.88
C ASP A 139 2.54 -2.51 -9.76
N VAL A 140 3.50 -1.93 -10.50
CA VAL A 140 4.45 -2.69 -11.32
C VAL A 140 5.84 -2.47 -10.71
N PRO A 141 6.35 -3.43 -9.92
CA PRO A 141 7.62 -3.25 -9.22
C PRO A 141 8.78 -3.06 -10.20
N SER A 142 9.72 -2.18 -9.85
CA SER A 142 10.93 -1.98 -10.65
C SER A 142 11.72 -3.28 -10.78
N GLY A 143 12.18 -3.60 -12.00
CA GLY A 143 12.99 -4.79 -12.28
C GLY A 143 12.20 -6.08 -12.50
N THR A 144 10.87 -6.06 -12.40
CA THR A 144 10.04 -7.22 -12.79
C THR A 144 9.77 -7.27 -14.28
N VAL A 145 9.89 -6.13 -14.96
CA VAL A 145 9.64 -5.99 -16.39
C VAL A 145 10.98 -5.98 -17.13
N PRO A 146 11.08 -6.61 -18.32
CA PRO A 146 12.28 -6.59 -19.14
C PRO A 146 12.79 -5.19 -19.45
N GLN A 147 14.12 -5.02 -19.48
CA GLN A 147 14.71 -3.78 -19.98
C GLN A 147 14.23 -3.50 -21.42
N GLY A 148 13.80 -2.27 -21.68
CA GLY A 148 13.32 -1.82 -23.00
C GLY A 148 11.89 -2.22 -23.35
N PHE A 149 11.13 -2.85 -22.45
CA PHE A 149 9.68 -3.01 -22.62
C PHE A 149 8.94 -1.83 -21.96
N ASP A 150 8.27 -1.03 -22.78
CA ASP A 150 7.40 0.05 -22.31
C ASP A 150 6.09 0.04 -23.13
N PRO A 151 4.96 -0.42 -22.53
CA PRO A 151 3.67 -0.39 -23.20
C PRO A 151 3.02 1.02 -23.21
N GLY A 152 3.72 2.04 -22.68
CA GLY A 152 3.26 3.43 -22.59
C GLY A 152 2.09 3.63 -21.63
N LEU A 153 1.85 2.68 -20.72
CA LEU A 153 0.74 2.71 -19.76
C LEU A 153 1.08 3.53 -18.50
N GLY A 154 2.28 4.09 -18.43
CA GLY A 154 2.85 4.63 -17.19
C GLY A 154 3.26 3.52 -16.24
N TRP A 155 4.13 3.85 -15.29
CA TRP A 155 4.61 2.93 -14.26
C TRP A 155 3.85 3.18 -12.97
N PRO A 156 2.85 2.34 -12.64
CA PRO A 156 2.05 2.58 -11.46
C PRO A 156 2.87 2.29 -10.19
N LEU A 157 2.75 3.20 -9.23
CA LEU A 157 3.41 3.13 -7.94
C LEU A 157 2.59 2.27 -6.97
N PRO A 158 3.21 1.77 -5.88
CA PRO A 158 2.50 1.10 -4.79
C PRO A 158 1.28 1.88 -4.32
N ALA A 159 0.18 1.19 -4.00
CA ALA A 159 -1.04 1.84 -3.52
C ALA A 159 -0.83 2.64 -2.23
N ALA A 160 0.12 2.23 -1.38
CA ALA A 160 0.50 2.98 -0.19
C ALA A 160 1.23 4.31 -0.49
N GLN A 161 1.78 4.50 -1.69
CA GLN A 161 2.52 5.70 -2.03
C GLN A 161 1.62 6.94 -1.90
N GLY A 162 2.04 7.89 -1.07
CA GLY A 162 1.27 9.11 -0.79
C GLY A 162 0.08 8.92 0.14
N GLN A 163 -0.13 7.71 0.69
CA GLN A 163 -1.24 7.42 1.60
C GLN A 163 -0.84 7.48 3.09
N HIS A 164 0.45 7.60 3.40
CA HIS A 164 0.96 7.66 4.78
C HIS A 164 0.78 9.02 5.46
N MET A 165 0.01 9.94 4.92
CA MET A 165 -0.37 11.17 5.64
C MET A 165 -1.71 11.03 6.33
N LEU A 166 -1.93 11.84 7.35
CA LEU A 166 -3.25 12.09 7.90
C LEU A 166 -4.20 12.67 6.86
N ASP A 167 -5.46 12.24 6.91
CA ASP A 167 -6.51 12.76 6.04
C ASP A 167 -6.71 14.27 6.27
N ALA A 168 -6.77 14.68 7.54
CA ALA A 168 -6.81 16.07 7.96
C ALA A 168 -5.85 16.33 9.13
N TYR A 169 -5.25 17.52 9.15
CA TYR A 169 -4.42 18.00 10.25
C TYR A 169 -5.25 18.96 11.08
N TRP A 170 -5.40 18.66 12.37
CA TRP A 170 -6.17 19.46 13.31
C TRP A 170 -5.27 20.07 14.39
N PRO A 171 -5.63 21.23 14.97
CA PRO A 171 -4.93 21.81 16.12
C PRO A 171 -5.28 21.09 17.44
N ILE A 172 -5.83 19.88 17.36
CA ILE A 172 -6.22 19.03 18.49
C ILE A 172 -5.88 17.56 18.17
N PRO A 173 -5.52 16.73 19.17
CA PRO A 173 -5.19 15.32 18.95
C PRO A 173 -6.35 14.48 18.40
N GLN A 174 -6.06 13.59 17.47
CA GLN A 174 -7.02 12.61 16.91
C GLN A 174 -6.88 11.21 17.54
N VAL A 175 -5.98 11.07 18.51
CA VAL A 175 -5.73 9.86 19.30
C VAL A 175 -6.14 10.07 20.75
N ASP A 176 -6.35 9.00 21.50
CA ASP A 176 -6.71 9.09 22.91
C ASP A 176 -5.61 9.78 23.73
N THR A 177 -6.00 10.52 24.77
CA THR A 177 -5.06 11.23 25.64
C THR A 177 -3.98 10.31 26.22
N GLY A 178 -4.35 9.09 26.60
CA GLY A 178 -3.42 8.09 27.13
C GLY A 178 -2.37 7.60 26.12
N ASP A 179 -2.60 7.78 24.83
CA ASP A 179 -1.69 7.30 23.78
C ASP A 179 -0.46 8.19 23.58
N PHE A 180 -0.49 9.48 23.98
CA PHE A 180 0.63 10.40 23.80
C PHE A 180 1.03 11.18 25.06
N CYS A 181 0.19 11.22 26.10
CA CYS A 181 0.52 11.84 27.37
C CYS A 181 1.26 10.90 28.33
N ASP A 182 1.58 9.68 27.91
CA ASP A 182 2.35 8.73 28.70
C ASP A 182 3.73 9.29 29.02
N SER A 183 4.19 9.06 30.25
CA SER A 183 5.43 9.62 30.83
C SER A 183 5.51 11.16 30.90
N LEU A 184 4.47 11.89 30.50
CA LEU A 184 4.39 13.33 30.71
C LEU A 184 3.80 13.63 32.10
N GLY A 185 4.36 14.62 32.76
CA GLY A 185 3.83 15.20 34.00
C GLY A 185 3.87 16.71 33.91
N LEU A 186 3.17 17.39 34.83
CA LEU A 186 3.20 18.86 34.88
C LEU A 186 4.63 19.34 35.21
N GLN A 187 5.22 20.13 34.31
CA GLN A 187 6.56 20.69 34.43
C GLN A 187 6.48 22.22 34.34
N ILE A 188 6.54 22.87 35.50
CA ILE A 188 6.55 24.33 35.61
C ILE A 188 7.99 24.88 35.53
N LEU A 189 8.96 24.08 35.97
CA LEU A 189 10.39 24.39 35.92
C LEU A 189 11.12 23.39 35.00
N PRO A 190 12.23 23.81 34.37
CA PRO A 190 12.80 25.16 34.39
C PRO A 190 11.92 26.19 33.64
N LEU A 191 12.12 27.48 33.95
CA LEU A 191 11.46 28.56 33.22
C LEU A 191 11.94 28.54 31.76
N MET A 192 10.99 28.51 30.83
CA MET A 192 11.27 28.42 29.39
C MET A 192 11.57 29.78 28.77
N TYR A 193 10.95 30.85 29.26
CA TYR A 193 11.11 32.18 28.70
C TYR A 193 10.83 33.27 29.74
N VAL A 194 11.33 34.48 29.46
CA VAL A 194 10.90 35.72 30.11
C VAL A 194 10.08 36.52 29.10
N PRO A 195 8.78 36.77 29.35
CA PRO A 195 7.95 37.51 28.41
C PRO A 195 8.45 38.94 28.23
N GLY A 196 8.37 39.44 27.00
CA GLY A 196 8.25 40.88 26.77
C GLY A 196 6.99 41.43 27.41
N PHE A 197 7.07 42.62 27.99
CA PHE A 197 5.93 43.28 28.60
C PHE A 197 5.83 44.77 28.27
N CYS A 198 4.62 45.32 28.38
CA CYS A 198 4.35 46.76 28.43
C CYS A 198 3.74 47.15 29.77
N ILE A 199 4.09 48.34 30.24
CA ILE A 199 3.50 48.98 31.40
C ILE A 199 2.75 50.21 30.94
N ASP A 200 1.44 50.25 31.20
CA ASP A 200 0.60 51.42 31.00
C ASP A 200 0.20 52.01 32.36
N ILE A 201 0.41 53.32 32.54
CA ILE A 201 -0.03 54.07 33.71
C ILE A 201 -1.07 55.09 33.24
N GLU A 202 -2.35 54.69 33.30
CA GLU A 202 -3.47 55.47 32.73
C GLU A 202 -3.56 56.88 33.35
N ALA A 203 -3.22 57.02 34.63
CA ALA A 203 -3.31 58.29 35.37
C ALA A 203 -2.38 59.41 34.85
N ILE A 204 -1.29 59.05 34.16
CA ILE A 204 -0.31 60.02 33.61
C ILE A 204 -0.11 59.84 32.09
N GLY A 205 -0.93 59.01 31.44
CA GLY A 205 -0.80 58.71 30.01
C GLY A 205 0.56 58.11 29.62
N PHE A 206 1.24 57.44 30.55
CA PHE A 206 2.55 56.85 30.31
C PHE A 206 2.38 55.42 29.80
N SER A 207 3.07 55.08 28.72
CA SER A 207 3.20 53.71 28.24
C SER A 207 4.66 53.45 27.94
N TRP A 208 5.18 52.33 28.42
CA TRP A 208 6.53 51.89 28.13
C TRP A 208 6.55 50.40 27.89
N CYS A 209 7.15 50.00 26.77
CA CYS A 209 7.26 48.62 26.36
C CYS A 209 8.73 48.20 26.39
N THR A 210 8.95 46.96 26.80
CA THR A 210 10.25 46.32 26.63
C THR A 210 10.48 46.01 25.13
N PRO A 211 11.74 45.96 24.66
CA PRO A 211 12.05 45.58 23.28
C PRO A 211 11.39 44.26 22.86
N GLY A 212 11.35 43.27 23.76
CA GLY A 212 10.70 41.99 23.48
C GLY A 212 9.19 42.06 23.24
N TYR A 213 8.50 43.10 23.72
CA TYR A 213 7.08 43.30 23.37
C TYR A 213 6.91 43.88 21.97
N GLU A 214 7.76 44.85 21.60
CA GLU A 214 7.71 45.58 20.32
C GLU A 214 8.26 44.77 19.15
N GLU A 215 9.42 44.14 19.33
CA GLU A 215 10.13 43.36 18.30
C GLU A 215 9.53 41.96 18.13
N GLY A 216 8.82 41.47 19.14
CA GLY A 216 8.09 40.20 19.10
C GLY A 216 8.92 38.96 19.34
N GLU A 217 9.95 39.11 20.16
CA GLU A 217 10.75 38.02 20.71
C GLU A 217 10.72 38.10 22.25
N PRO A 218 10.79 36.98 22.98
CA PRO A 218 10.87 37.04 24.44
C PRO A 218 12.17 37.74 24.87
N LEU A 219 12.17 38.36 26.06
CA LEU A 219 13.38 38.99 26.61
C LEU A 219 14.51 37.98 26.85
N TRP A 220 14.14 36.72 27.05
CA TRP A 220 15.03 35.59 27.13
C TRP A 220 14.27 34.30 26.83
N PHE A 221 14.91 33.35 26.15
CA PHE A 221 14.38 32.02 25.86
C PHE A 221 15.43 30.96 26.18
N ASN A 222 14.99 29.84 26.74
CA ASN A 222 15.86 28.71 27.07
C ASN A 222 15.95 27.74 25.89
N ASP A 223 16.74 28.09 24.88
CA ASP A 223 16.93 27.26 23.68
C ASP A 223 17.42 25.85 24.01
N ALA A 224 18.34 25.72 24.97
CA ALA A 224 18.92 24.44 25.36
C ALA A 224 17.86 23.51 25.96
N GLU A 225 17.03 24.01 26.87
CA GLU A 225 15.93 23.24 27.42
C GLU A 225 14.87 22.89 26.37
N ALA A 226 14.53 23.83 25.49
CA ALA A 226 13.56 23.58 24.42
C ALA A 226 14.02 22.43 23.51
N GLN A 227 15.30 22.45 23.12
CA GLN A 227 15.91 21.37 22.34
C GLN A 227 15.96 20.05 23.12
N ASN A 228 16.31 20.08 24.41
CA ASN A 228 16.30 18.88 25.26
C ASN A 228 14.91 18.26 25.34
N ARG A 229 13.86 19.07 25.55
CA ARG A 229 12.48 18.60 25.61
C ARG A 229 12.04 17.97 24.28
N VAL A 230 12.38 18.59 23.16
CA VAL A 230 12.09 18.04 21.83
C VAL A 230 12.84 16.73 21.61
N SER A 231 14.15 16.69 21.89
CA SER A 231 14.99 15.50 21.74
C SER A 231 14.51 14.34 22.60
N ASP A 232 14.17 14.59 23.86
CA ASP A 232 13.61 13.60 24.78
C ASP A 232 12.27 13.05 24.28
N GLY A 233 11.39 13.94 23.78
CA GLY A 233 10.11 13.54 23.22
C GLY A 233 10.28 12.66 21.97
N ILE A 234 11.26 12.98 21.12
CA ILE A 234 11.62 12.16 19.97
C ILE A 234 12.14 10.79 20.41
N ALA A 235 13.09 10.77 21.35
CA ALA A 235 13.65 9.53 21.87
C ALA A 235 12.56 8.61 22.46
N HIS A 236 11.62 9.19 23.23
CA HIS A 236 10.48 8.47 23.78
C HIS A 236 9.55 7.92 22.70
N ALA A 237 9.17 8.74 21.72
CA ALA A 237 8.28 8.32 20.65
C ALA A 237 8.87 7.17 19.81
N ILE A 238 10.18 7.21 19.53
CA ILE A 238 10.87 6.12 18.82
C ILE A 238 10.99 4.87 19.69
N ALA A 239 11.27 5.01 20.99
CA ALA A 239 11.40 3.87 21.89
C ALA A 239 10.05 3.19 22.21
N THR A 240 8.96 3.95 22.25
CA THR A 240 7.66 3.49 22.75
C THR A 240 6.65 3.30 21.62
N TYR A 241 6.47 4.31 20.75
CA TYR A 241 5.39 4.29 19.76
C TYR A 241 5.75 3.55 18.48
N TYR A 242 7.03 3.50 18.11
CA TYR A 242 7.46 2.75 16.94
C TYR A 242 7.28 1.22 17.10
N PRO A 243 7.63 0.60 18.25
CA PRO A 243 7.26 -0.79 18.51
C PRO A 243 5.74 -1.03 18.48
N ASP A 244 4.94 -0.11 19.03
CA ASP A 244 3.49 -0.18 18.95
C ASP A 244 2.98 -0.12 17.51
N TYR A 245 3.57 0.72 16.66
CA TYR A 245 3.27 0.77 15.22
C TYR A 245 3.52 -0.58 14.54
N GLN A 246 4.68 -1.20 14.78
CA GLN A 246 4.98 -2.53 14.22
C GLN A 246 3.99 -3.59 14.74
N LYS A 247 3.59 -3.49 16.01
CA LYS A 247 2.57 -4.37 16.59
C LYS A 247 1.19 -4.17 15.95
N ASP A 248 0.78 -2.92 15.72
CA ASP A 248 -0.49 -2.59 15.06
C ASP A 248 -0.50 -3.10 13.61
N VAL A 249 0.63 -3.01 12.90
CA VAL A 249 0.83 -3.62 11.57
C VAL A 249 0.64 -5.14 11.63
N LEU A 250 1.26 -5.81 12.60
CA LEU A 250 1.11 -7.25 12.78
C LEU A 250 -0.33 -7.67 13.12
N ILE A 251 -1.05 -6.86 13.90
CA ILE A 251 -2.47 -7.08 14.20
C ILE A 251 -3.31 -6.94 12.93
N ALA A 252 -3.07 -5.89 12.13
CA ALA A 252 -3.78 -5.67 10.86
C ALA A 252 -3.58 -6.84 9.88
N LEU A 253 -2.39 -7.42 9.88
CA LEU A 253 -1.99 -8.56 9.05
C LEU A 253 -2.49 -9.93 9.53
N ARG A 254 -3.20 -10.02 10.65
CA ARG A 254 -3.72 -11.33 11.11
C ARG A 254 -4.74 -11.90 10.12
N PRO A 255 -4.74 -13.23 9.89
CA PRO A 255 -5.77 -13.87 9.08
C PRO A 255 -7.17 -13.53 9.61
N ARG A 256 -8.08 -13.17 8.70
CA ARG A 256 -9.49 -12.93 8.97
C ARG A 256 -10.27 -14.01 8.26
N VAL A 257 -10.63 -15.07 8.97
CA VAL A 257 -11.41 -16.18 8.39
C VAL A 257 -12.71 -16.29 9.19
N PRO A 258 -13.88 -16.17 8.55
CA PRO A 258 -15.15 -16.33 9.24
C PRO A 258 -15.26 -17.73 9.84
N THR A 259 -15.70 -17.80 11.09
CA THR A 259 -15.98 -19.08 11.76
C THR A 259 -17.32 -19.69 11.31
N ASP A 260 -18.21 -18.87 10.76
CA ASP A 260 -19.47 -19.29 10.17
C ASP A 260 -19.38 -19.23 8.63
N LEU A 261 -19.47 -20.41 7.99
CA LEU A 261 -19.39 -20.60 6.55
C LEU A 261 -20.77 -20.81 5.89
N SER A 262 -21.86 -20.57 6.63
CA SER A 262 -23.23 -20.83 6.16
C SER A 262 -23.65 -20.00 4.95
N ASP A 263 -23.07 -18.81 4.76
CA ASP A 263 -23.28 -17.96 3.58
C ASP A 263 -21.95 -17.65 2.87
N PRO A 264 -21.57 -18.44 1.86
CA PRO A 264 -20.33 -18.26 1.10
C PRO A 264 -20.23 -16.92 0.38
N THR A 265 -21.35 -16.25 0.12
CA THR A 265 -21.36 -15.00 -0.65
C THR A 265 -20.84 -13.82 0.16
N ARG A 266 -21.11 -13.82 1.47
CA ARG A 266 -20.71 -12.76 2.41
C ARG A 266 -19.39 -13.02 3.13
N LEU A 267 -18.63 -14.03 2.70
CA LEU A 267 -17.37 -14.39 3.36
C LEU A 267 -16.31 -13.32 3.11
N ARG A 268 -15.94 -12.62 4.20
CA ARG A 268 -14.79 -11.72 4.27
C ARG A 268 -13.56 -12.49 4.68
N VAL A 269 -12.78 -12.93 3.70
CA VAL A 269 -11.57 -13.75 3.93
C VAL A 269 -10.32 -12.93 3.67
N PHE A 270 -9.42 -12.93 4.64
CA PHE A 270 -8.04 -12.53 4.49
C PHE A 270 -7.14 -13.68 4.96
N ALA A 271 -6.46 -14.33 4.02
CA ALA A 271 -5.58 -15.46 4.23
C ALA A 271 -4.15 -15.11 3.75
N PRO A 272 -3.44 -14.23 4.47
CA PRO A 272 -2.05 -13.87 4.17
C PRO A 272 -1.11 -15.03 4.41
N MET A 273 -0.05 -15.15 3.62
CA MET A 273 1.04 -16.08 3.89
C MET A 273 2.27 -15.27 4.27
N PRO A 274 2.92 -15.56 5.41
CA PRO A 274 4.19 -14.95 5.74
C PRO A 274 5.29 -15.64 4.95
N TRP A 275 5.96 -14.87 4.10
CA TRP A 275 7.14 -15.32 3.38
C TRP A 275 8.36 -14.71 4.05
N GLN A 276 9.14 -15.53 4.77
CA GLN A 276 10.27 -15.17 5.64
C GLN A 276 9.96 -14.15 6.74
N ALA A 277 9.68 -12.89 6.42
CA ALA A 277 9.23 -11.87 7.36
C ALA A 277 8.78 -10.57 6.66
N HIS A 278 7.93 -9.78 7.33
CA HIS A 278 7.54 -8.43 6.90
C HIS A 278 8.59 -7.36 7.26
N VAL A 279 9.73 -7.75 7.82
CA VAL A 279 10.85 -6.85 8.19
C VAL A 279 11.62 -6.37 6.95
N LEU A 280 12.42 -5.32 7.12
CA LEU A 280 13.28 -4.80 6.05
C LEU A 280 14.09 -5.91 5.37
N GLU A 281 14.02 -5.92 4.05
CA GLU A 281 14.64 -6.94 3.19
C GLU A 281 14.19 -8.40 3.43
N GLY A 282 13.28 -8.66 4.37
CA GLY A 282 12.78 -9.99 4.72
C GLY A 282 11.80 -10.59 3.70
N GLY A 283 11.25 -9.77 2.81
CA GLY A 283 10.27 -10.17 1.81
C GLY A 283 8.96 -9.42 1.99
N ALA A 284 7.86 -10.00 1.49
CA ALA A 284 6.53 -9.47 1.62
C ALA A 284 5.59 -10.52 2.21
N VAL A 285 4.67 -10.09 3.07
CA VAL A 285 3.46 -10.87 3.37
C VAL A 285 2.56 -10.77 2.16
N VAL A 286 2.18 -11.91 1.59
CA VAL A 286 1.40 -11.92 0.34
C VAL A 286 0.19 -12.82 0.45
N THR A 287 -0.87 -12.44 -0.25
CA THR A 287 -2.03 -13.29 -0.48
C THR A 287 -2.53 -13.11 -1.90
N PRO A 288 -2.91 -14.17 -2.61
CA PRO A 288 -3.63 -14.03 -3.86
C PRO A 288 -5.00 -13.41 -3.58
N VAL A 289 -5.48 -12.57 -4.50
CA VAL A 289 -6.68 -11.75 -4.28
C VAL A 289 -7.67 -11.98 -5.38
N MET A 290 -8.93 -12.15 -4.99
CA MET A 290 -10.06 -12.18 -5.90
C MET A 290 -11.07 -11.12 -5.53
N ARG A 291 -11.75 -10.57 -6.52
CA ARG A 291 -13.02 -9.88 -6.24
C ARG A 291 -14.05 -10.92 -5.79
N THR A 292 -14.65 -10.67 -4.63
CA THR A 292 -15.69 -11.53 -4.05
C THR A 292 -16.80 -11.83 -5.02
N LEU A 293 -17.48 -12.95 -4.74
CA LEU A 293 -18.68 -13.37 -5.44
C LEU A 293 -19.91 -12.55 -5.04
N ASP A 294 -19.81 -11.76 -3.97
CA ASP A 294 -20.79 -10.75 -3.60
C ASP A 294 -21.01 -9.80 -4.78
N GLY A 295 -22.18 -9.89 -5.41
CA GLY A 295 -22.50 -9.13 -6.60
C GLY A 295 -21.83 -9.62 -7.88
N LEU A 296 -21.51 -10.93 -8.00
CA LEU A 296 -21.09 -11.55 -9.25
C LEU A 296 -22.26 -11.57 -10.25
N THR A 297 -22.52 -10.39 -10.81
CA THR A 297 -23.49 -10.20 -11.87
C THR A 297 -22.78 -10.37 -13.20
N PRO A 298 -23.47 -10.87 -14.25
CA PRO A 298 -22.93 -10.85 -15.59
C PRO A 298 -22.40 -9.47 -16.00
N GLN A 299 -23.05 -8.39 -15.54
CA GLN A 299 -22.65 -7.02 -15.84
C GLN A 299 -21.33 -6.60 -15.19
N ASN A 300 -21.05 -7.05 -13.96
CA ASN A 300 -19.78 -6.76 -13.29
C ASN A 300 -18.61 -7.43 -14.01
N LEU A 301 -18.79 -8.65 -14.50
CA LEU A 301 -17.79 -9.34 -15.33
C LEU A 301 -17.54 -8.63 -16.67
N VAL A 302 -18.58 -8.06 -17.30
CA VAL A 302 -18.41 -7.20 -18.47
C VAL A 302 -17.58 -5.97 -18.14
N SER A 303 -17.87 -5.30 -17.02
CA SER A 303 -17.14 -4.11 -16.57
C SER A 303 -15.65 -4.41 -16.33
N GLU A 304 -15.34 -5.55 -15.70
CA GLU A 304 -13.97 -6.02 -15.48
C GLU A 304 -13.26 -6.34 -16.81
N ALA A 305 -13.91 -7.09 -17.70
CA ALA A 305 -13.37 -7.39 -19.03
C ALA A 305 -13.15 -6.12 -19.86
N GLN A 306 -14.03 -5.12 -19.75
CA GLN A 306 -13.88 -3.82 -20.40
C GLN A 306 -12.66 -3.06 -19.86
N GLY A 307 -12.38 -3.10 -18.55
CA GLY A 307 -11.20 -2.49 -17.94
C GLY A 307 -9.89 -3.10 -18.48
N ILE A 308 -9.84 -4.43 -18.57
CA ILE A 308 -8.71 -5.15 -19.21
C ILE A 308 -8.60 -4.74 -20.68
N PHE A 309 -9.71 -4.70 -21.40
CA PHE A 309 -9.70 -4.35 -22.82
C PHE A 309 -9.29 -2.90 -23.07
N ASN A 310 -9.64 -1.96 -22.18
CA ASN A 310 -9.17 -0.58 -22.25
C ASN A 310 -7.65 -0.50 -22.09
N THR A 311 -7.08 -1.28 -21.17
CA THR A 311 -5.63 -1.41 -21.00
C THR A 311 -4.98 -1.95 -22.28
N LEU A 312 -5.55 -3.00 -22.87
CA LEU A 312 -5.08 -3.58 -24.13
C LEU A 312 -5.19 -2.61 -25.31
N ARG A 313 -6.30 -1.87 -25.43
CA ARG A 313 -6.49 -0.84 -26.47
C ARG A 313 -5.45 0.27 -26.40
N GLN A 314 -4.90 0.56 -25.22
CA GLN A 314 -3.84 1.56 -25.06
C GLN A 314 -2.44 0.96 -25.30
N ALA A 315 -2.21 -0.29 -24.86
CA ALA A 315 -0.91 -0.93 -24.95
C ALA A 315 -0.59 -1.49 -26.35
N LEU A 316 -1.50 -2.28 -26.93
CA LEU A 316 -1.25 -3.03 -28.17
C LEU A 316 -0.86 -2.13 -29.36
N PRO A 317 -1.45 -0.94 -29.59
CA PRO A 317 -1.06 -0.08 -30.70
C PRO A 317 0.37 0.44 -30.62
N ARG A 318 0.99 0.46 -29.43
CA ARG A 318 2.37 0.92 -29.22
C ARG A 318 3.40 -0.19 -29.43
N LEU A 319 2.97 -1.43 -29.51
CA LEU A 319 3.83 -2.56 -29.82
C LEU A 319 4.12 -2.61 -31.33
N PRO A 320 5.25 -3.23 -31.74
CA PRO A 320 5.50 -3.56 -33.14
C PRO A 320 4.28 -4.24 -33.79
N GLU A 321 4.05 -3.98 -35.08
CA GLU A 321 2.84 -4.43 -35.81
C GLU A 321 2.56 -5.93 -35.63
N ALA A 322 3.63 -6.71 -35.62
CA ALA A 322 3.63 -8.14 -35.49
C ALA A 322 3.18 -8.59 -34.08
N GLU A 323 3.74 -8.01 -33.02
CA GLU A 323 3.33 -8.24 -31.62
C GLU A 323 1.90 -7.75 -31.38
N ARG A 324 1.51 -6.61 -31.96
CA ARG A 324 0.15 -6.08 -31.90
C ARG A 324 -0.88 -7.07 -32.46
N LEU A 325 -0.60 -7.66 -33.63
CA LEU A 325 -1.48 -8.67 -34.25
C LEU A 325 -1.55 -9.94 -33.39
N ALA A 326 -0.41 -10.40 -32.86
CA ALA A 326 -0.35 -11.56 -31.98
C ALA A 326 -1.12 -11.34 -30.67
N GLY A 327 -0.91 -10.21 -30.01
CA GLY A 327 -1.63 -9.82 -28.81
C GLY A 327 -3.13 -9.68 -29.06
N THR A 328 -3.53 -9.09 -30.19
CA THR A 328 -4.95 -8.98 -30.56
C THR A 328 -5.60 -10.36 -30.66
N ALA A 329 -4.96 -11.30 -31.34
CA ALA A 329 -5.49 -12.65 -31.49
C ALA A 329 -5.48 -13.44 -30.17
N TYR A 330 -4.42 -13.29 -29.37
CA TYR A 330 -4.26 -13.94 -28.06
C TYR A 330 -5.39 -13.52 -27.10
N TYR A 331 -5.58 -12.21 -26.89
CA TYR A 331 -6.62 -11.71 -25.99
C TYR A 331 -8.04 -11.84 -26.57
N TYR A 332 -8.19 -11.92 -27.89
CA TYR A 332 -9.46 -12.27 -28.52
C TYR A 332 -9.97 -13.62 -28.03
N GLN A 333 -9.10 -14.64 -27.93
CA GLN A 333 -9.50 -15.96 -27.42
C GLN A 333 -9.96 -15.90 -25.96
N ALA A 334 -9.29 -15.13 -25.11
CA ALA A 334 -9.69 -14.95 -23.72
C ALA A 334 -11.11 -14.39 -23.60
N VAL A 335 -11.42 -13.31 -24.34
CA VAL A 335 -12.75 -12.67 -24.33
C VAL A 335 -13.81 -13.58 -24.97
N ARG A 336 -13.48 -14.27 -26.06
CA ARG A 336 -14.39 -15.24 -26.70
C ARG A 336 -14.68 -16.44 -25.79
N GLY A 337 -13.69 -16.89 -25.02
CA GLY A 337 -13.87 -17.93 -24.01
C GLY A 337 -14.84 -17.48 -22.91
N LEU A 338 -14.70 -16.24 -22.44
CA LEU A 338 -15.62 -15.63 -21.48
C LEU A 338 -17.04 -15.51 -22.03
N SER A 339 -17.22 -15.00 -23.25
CA SER A 339 -18.57 -14.77 -23.82
C SER A 339 -19.38 -16.05 -24.04
N ARG A 340 -18.72 -17.21 -24.04
CA ARG A 340 -19.33 -18.54 -24.18
C ARG A 340 -19.74 -19.19 -22.86
N LEU A 341 -19.44 -18.58 -21.72
CA LEU A 341 -19.86 -19.12 -20.43
C LEU A 341 -21.39 -19.08 -20.33
N PRO A 342 -22.07 -20.21 -20.01
CA PRO A 342 -23.54 -20.28 -20.04
C PRO A 342 -24.23 -19.22 -19.18
N PHE A 343 -23.70 -18.92 -17.99
CA PHE A 343 -24.27 -17.92 -17.09
C PHE A 343 -24.05 -16.47 -17.57
N LEU A 344 -23.15 -16.24 -18.53
CA LEU A 344 -22.93 -14.94 -19.18
C LEU A 344 -23.74 -14.77 -20.47
N ALA A 345 -24.59 -15.74 -20.84
CA ALA A 345 -25.47 -15.62 -22.00
C ALA A 345 -26.25 -14.28 -22.07
N PRO A 346 -26.81 -13.72 -20.96
CA PRO A 346 -27.52 -12.44 -20.99
C PRO A 346 -26.68 -11.24 -21.44
N VAL A 347 -25.35 -11.30 -21.26
CA VAL A 347 -24.41 -10.21 -21.60
C VAL A 347 -23.40 -10.61 -22.67
N SER A 348 -23.55 -11.79 -23.26
CA SER A 348 -22.64 -12.37 -24.27
C SER A 348 -22.43 -11.43 -25.47
N ASN A 349 -23.46 -10.70 -25.88
CA ASN A 349 -23.38 -9.69 -26.94
C ASN A 349 -22.52 -8.49 -26.56
N GLN A 350 -22.53 -8.06 -25.29
CA GLN A 350 -21.67 -6.97 -24.82
C GLN A 350 -20.20 -7.41 -24.81
N LEU A 351 -19.92 -8.63 -24.31
CA LEU A 351 -18.58 -9.22 -24.34
C LEU A 351 -18.06 -9.42 -25.76
N SER A 352 -18.92 -9.95 -26.65
CA SER A 352 -18.59 -10.11 -28.07
C SER A 352 -18.42 -8.75 -28.77
N GLY A 353 -19.12 -7.71 -28.30
CA GLY A 353 -18.96 -6.33 -28.73
C GLY A 353 -17.55 -5.77 -28.48
N LEU A 354 -16.88 -6.19 -27.40
CA LEU A 354 -15.48 -5.79 -27.12
C LEU A 354 -14.54 -6.18 -28.26
N ILE A 355 -14.77 -7.35 -28.85
CA ILE A 355 -13.99 -7.93 -29.94
C ILE A 355 -14.66 -7.77 -31.31
N SER A 356 -15.71 -6.95 -31.40
CA SER A 356 -16.41 -6.70 -32.66
C SER A 356 -15.48 -6.09 -33.70
N GLY A 357 -15.55 -6.59 -34.94
CA GLY A 357 -14.64 -6.21 -36.03
C GLY A 357 -13.41 -7.11 -36.20
N MET A 358 -13.20 -8.10 -35.32
CA MET A 358 -12.17 -9.12 -35.49
C MET A 358 -12.78 -10.39 -36.11
N ASP A 359 -12.31 -10.77 -37.30
CA ASP A 359 -12.78 -12.00 -37.97
C ASP A 359 -12.23 -13.24 -37.25
N GLU A 360 -13.15 -14.11 -36.79
CA GLU A 360 -12.83 -15.30 -36.01
C GLU A 360 -11.87 -16.25 -36.74
N LYS A 361 -12.11 -16.48 -38.03
CA LYS A 361 -11.26 -17.37 -38.85
C LYS A 361 -9.89 -16.76 -39.07
N VAL A 362 -9.80 -15.42 -39.13
CA VAL A 362 -8.53 -14.71 -39.23
C VAL A 362 -7.75 -14.78 -37.92
N MET A 363 -8.40 -14.58 -36.77
CA MET A 363 -7.74 -14.68 -35.45
C MET A 363 -7.27 -16.11 -35.17
N GLU A 364 -8.08 -17.12 -35.49
CA GLU A 364 -7.69 -18.52 -35.37
C GLU A 364 -6.49 -18.87 -36.26
N LYS A 365 -6.51 -18.42 -37.52
CA LYS A 365 -5.35 -18.59 -38.42
C LYS A 365 -4.11 -17.84 -37.94
N ALA A 366 -4.26 -16.64 -37.36
CA ALA A 366 -3.14 -15.89 -36.81
C ALA A 366 -2.51 -16.64 -35.63
N LEU A 367 -3.32 -17.26 -34.77
CA LEU A 367 -2.83 -18.05 -33.64
C LEU A 367 -2.21 -19.37 -34.06
N LEU A 368 -2.80 -20.05 -35.03
CA LEU A 368 -2.20 -21.25 -35.63
C LEU A 368 -0.89 -20.93 -36.34
N ALA A 369 -0.80 -19.78 -37.02
CA ALA A 369 0.43 -19.32 -37.63
C ALA A 369 1.50 -18.95 -36.59
N LEU A 370 1.11 -18.32 -35.47
CA LEU A 370 2.00 -18.07 -34.34
C LEU A 370 2.50 -19.37 -33.71
N ALA A 371 1.60 -20.34 -33.51
CA ALA A 371 1.95 -21.65 -32.98
C ALA A 371 2.81 -22.48 -33.95
N ALA A 372 2.69 -22.28 -35.26
CA ALA A 372 3.44 -22.99 -36.29
C ALA A 372 4.77 -22.32 -36.66
N ALA A 373 4.87 -21.00 -36.57
CA ALA A 373 6.14 -20.26 -36.71
C ALA A 373 7.09 -20.49 -35.54
N ASP A 374 6.56 -21.04 -34.45
CA ASP A 374 7.27 -21.40 -33.24
C ASP A 374 7.47 -22.92 -33.18
N GLU A 375 8.39 -23.45 -34.00
CA GLU A 375 8.85 -24.86 -33.91
C GLU A 375 9.58 -25.18 -32.58
N GLY A 376 9.36 -24.40 -31.51
CA GLY A 376 9.97 -24.56 -30.20
C GLY A 376 9.00 -24.56 -29.01
N SER A 377 7.76 -24.09 -29.12
CA SER A 377 6.89 -23.89 -27.95
C SER A 377 5.46 -24.35 -28.16
N LYS A 378 5.17 -25.48 -27.53
CA LYS A 378 3.90 -25.93 -26.91
C LYS A 378 2.86 -24.84 -26.58
N LEU A 379 2.30 -24.13 -27.56
CA LEU A 379 1.10 -23.29 -27.40
C LEU A 379 -0.20 -24.02 -27.74
N ALA A 380 -0.10 -25.33 -28.02
CA ALA A 380 -1.24 -26.24 -28.09
C ALA A 380 -0.95 -27.49 -27.24
N GLY A 381 -1.56 -27.56 -26.05
CA GLY A 381 -1.82 -28.82 -25.38
C GLY A 381 -0.85 -29.25 -24.28
N LYS A 382 -1.41 -29.27 -23.07
CA LYS A 382 -1.29 -30.31 -22.03
C LYS A 382 -0.09 -30.38 -21.08
N ASP A 383 1.04 -29.73 -21.30
CA ASP A 383 2.12 -29.71 -20.30
C ASP A 383 2.60 -28.29 -20.01
N LEU A 384 1.92 -27.65 -19.05
CA LEU A 384 2.15 -26.28 -18.57
C LEU A 384 3.34 -26.18 -17.58
N PHE A 385 4.40 -26.95 -17.84
CA PHE A 385 5.68 -26.80 -17.14
C PHE A 385 6.69 -26.17 -18.10
N ILE A 386 6.85 -24.86 -17.94
CA ILE A 386 8.02 -24.01 -18.23
C ILE A 386 9.13 -24.77 -18.96
N ASN A 387 9.09 -24.70 -20.29
CA ASN A 387 10.24 -25.08 -21.09
C ASN A 387 11.08 -23.81 -21.28
N SER A 388 12.19 -23.75 -20.58
CA SER A 388 13.08 -22.60 -20.43
C SER A 388 13.90 -22.26 -21.69
N LYS A 389 13.35 -22.46 -22.89
CA LYS A 389 14.14 -22.30 -24.13
C LYS A 389 13.51 -21.62 -25.33
N ASN A 390 12.20 -21.44 -25.48
CA ASN A 390 11.65 -20.77 -26.66
C ASN A 390 10.29 -20.12 -26.36
N ALA A 391 10.13 -18.84 -26.71
CA ALA A 391 8.98 -18.20 -27.38
C ALA A 391 9.20 -16.67 -27.45
N PRO A 392 9.94 -16.13 -28.45
CA PRO A 392 10.35 -14.72 -28.51
C PRO A 392 9.24 -13.66 -28.68
N GLY A 393 7.96 -14.01 -28.56
CA GLY A 393 6.83 -13.08 -28.79
C GLY A 393 5.65 -13.21 -27.83
N ALA A 394 5.44 -14.39 -27.21
CA ALA A 394 4.41 -14.56 -26.19
C ALA A 394 4.78 -13.83 -24.89
N TRP A 395 6.08 -13.75 -24.59
CA TRP A 395 6.56 -13.27 -23.29
C TRP A 395 6.29 -11.78 -23.04
N ARG A 396 6.44 -10.93 -24.06
CA ARG A 396 6.14 -9.48 -23.95
C ARG A 396 4.65 -9.18 -23.83
N LEU A 397 3.79 -10.04 -24.38
CA LEU A 397 2.35 -9.91 -24.25
C LEU A 397 1.92 -10.26 -22.83
N GLU A 398 2.49 -11.30 -22.25
CA GLU A 398 2.30 -11.66 -20.84
C GLU A 398 2.66 -10.50 -19.89
N GLU A 399 3.70 -9.70 -20.18
CA GLU A 399 4.05 -8.52 -19.37
C GLU A 399 2.90 -7.51 -19.26
N ILE A 400 2.06 -7.34 -20.29
CA ILE A 400 0.93 -6.39 -20.26
C ILE A 400 -0.05 -6.74 -19.13
N LYS A 401 -0.16 -8.02 -18.75
CA LYS A 401 -1.06 -8.48 -17.68
C LYS A 401 -0.69 -7.89 -16.31
N ARG A 402 0.53 -7.36 -16.14
CA ARG A 402 0.95 -6.63 -14.93
C ARG A 402 0.14 -5.35 -14.68
N TRP A 403 -0.49 -4.80 -15.71
CA TRP A 403 -1.38 -3.64 -15.58
C TRP A 403 -2.86 -4.03 -15.43
N PHE A 404 -3.19 -5.33 -15.43
CA PHE A 404 -4.58 -5.76 -15.27
C PHE A 404 -5.01 -5.62 -13.80
N PRO A 405 -6.25 -5.15 -13.53
CA PRO A 405 -6.76 -4.99 -12.17
C PRO A 405 -7.04 -6.34 -11.50
N PRO A 406 -7.09 -6.40 -10.15
CA PRO A 406 -7.63 -7.56 -9.47
C PRO A 406 -9.06 -7.82 -9.90
N SER A 407 -9.35 -9.05 -10.29
CA SER A 407 -10.57 -9.43 -10.99
C SER A 407 -11.19 -10.69 -10.38
N ASN A 408 -12.30 -11.11 -10.97
CA ASN A 408 -12.94 -12.35 -10.65
C ASN A 408 -12.13 -13.58 -11.14
N PRO A 409 -12.20 -14.70 -10.42
CA PRO A 409 -11.76 -16.01 -10.87
C PRO A 409 -11.96 -16.37 -12.35
N TYR A 410 -13.15 -16.16 -12.92
CA TYR A 410 -13.43 -16.48 -14.33
C TYR A 410 -12.56 -15.65 -15.29
N ILE A 411 -12.25 -14.40 -14.93
CA ILE A 411 -11.38 -13.52 -15.71
C ILE A 411 -9.93 -14.00 -15.61
N TYR A 412 -9.46 -14.32 -14.40
CA TYR A 412 -8.11 -14.82 -14.17
C TYR A 412 -7.80 -16.09 -14.95
N GLU A 413 -8.72 -17.06 -14.98
CA GLU A 413 -8.57 -18.30 -15.75
C GLU A 413 -8.44 -18.00 -17.25
N ARG A 414 -9.29 -17.12 -17.78
CA ARG A 414 -9.39 -16.87 -19.22
C ARG A 414 -8.25 -16.01 -19.76
N PHE A 415 -7.77 -15.09 -18.94
CA PHE A 415 -6.65 -14.21 -19.29
C PHE A 415 -5.30 -14.73 -18.78
N GLY A 416 -5.24 -15.78 -17.95
CA GLY A 416 -3.99 -16.39 -17.47
C GLY A 416 -3.15 -15.45 -16.61
N TYR A 417 -3.73 -14.91 -15.54
CA TYR A 417 -3.03 -14.10 -14.54
C TYR A 417 -3.73 -14.17 -13.19
N VAL A 418 -3.06 -13.73 -12.12
CA VAL A 418 -3.67 -13.52 -10.81
C VAL A 418 -3.09 -12.27 -10.16
N SER A 419 -3.88 -11.59 -9.34
CA SER A 419 -3.38 -10.47 -8.53
C SER A 419 -3.06 -10.89 -7.11
N PHE A 420 -2.03 -10.29 -6.52
CA PHE A 420 -1.63 -10.48 -5.13
C PHE A 420 -1.68 -9.17 -4.38
N PHE A 421 -2.20 -9.18 -3.15
CA PHE A 421 -1.96 -8.12 -2.19
C PHE A 421 -0.64 -8.42 -1.49
N GLN A 422 0.22 -7.42 -1.41
CA GLN A 422 1.55 -7.52 -0.82
C GLN A 422 1.74 -6.45 0.24
N VAL A 423 2.36 -6.83 1.36
CA VAL A 423 2.76 -5.91 2.44
C VAL A 423 4.22 -6.13 2.75
N TRP A 424 5.03 -5.07 2.72
CA TRP A 424 6.48 -5.12 2.91
C TRP A 424 6.99 -3.87 3.61
N ASN A 425 8.15 -3.96 4.24
CA ASN A 425 8.82 -2.81 4.86
C ASN A 425 9.88 -2.21 3.92
N ARG A 426 10.02 -0.88 3.99
CA ARG A 426 11.12 -0.13 3.37
C ARG A 426 11.78 0.76 4.41
N ALA A 427 13.11 0.83 4.39
CA ALA A 427 13.85 1.79 5.19
C ALA A 427 13.61 3.18 4.61
N GLU A 428 13.27 4.12 5.49
CA GLU A 428 13.01 5.49 5.09
C GLU A 428 13.69 6.50 5.98
N VAL A 429 14.13 7.57 5.34
CA VAL A 429 14.58 8.79 5.99
C VAL A 429 13.72 9.92 5.46
N THR A 430 12.76 10.34 6.28
CA THR A 430 11.79 11.40 5.95
C THR A 430 11.42 12.20 7.20
N THR A 431 10.47 13.12 7.06
CA THR A 431 9.86 13.87 8.15
C THR A 431 8.47 13.32 8.47
N VAL A 432 7.96 13.64 9.65
CA VAL A 432 6.57 13.39 10.05
C VAL A 432 5.91 14.75 10.24
N PRO A 433 4.99 15.15 9.34
CA PRO A 433 4.46 14.38 8.22
C PRO A 433 5.39 14.28 7.00
N ASP A 434 5.16 13.29 6.14
CA ASP A 434 5.94 13.06 4.92
C ASP A 434 5.46 13.98 3.79
N PHE A 435 6.17 15.08 3.57
CA PHE A 435 5.81 16.09 2.56
C PHE A 435 6.03 15.63 1.10
N ARG A 436 6.61 14.45 0.88
CA ARG A 436 6.76 13.84 -0.46
C ARG A 436 5.51 13.08 -0.88
N ALA A 437 4.56 12.88 0.02
CA ALA A 437 3.28 12.30 -0.32
C ALA A 437 2.54 13.21 -1.33
N ASP A 438 2.01 12.62 -2.39
CA ASP A 438 1.42 13.30 -3.54
C ASP A 438 0.20 14.16 -3.14
N ARG A 439 0.46 15.43 -2.82
CA ARG A 439 -0.53 16.47 -2.51
C ARG A 439 -0.22 17.74 -3.30
N ASN A 440 -1.29 18.49 -3.60
CA ASN A 440 -1.20 19.86 -4.09
C ASN A 440 -0.29 20.70 -3.15
N PRO A 441 0.63 21.54 -3.67
CA PRO A 441 1.50 22.43 -2.90
C PRO A 441 0.83 23.21 -1.75
N LEU A 442 -0.42 23.65 -1.94
CA LEU A 442 -1.18 24.36 -0.89
C LEU A 442 -1.47 23.46 0.33
N GLY A 443 -1.76 22.18 0.11
CA GLY A 443 -1.98 21.21 1.18
C GLY A 443 -0.69 20.89 1.95
N VAL A 444 0.46 20.88 1.27
CA VAL A 444 1.77 20.71 1.89
C VAL A 444 2.08 21.89 2.82
N ALA A 445 1.91 23.13 2.35
CA ALA A 445 2.11 24.33 3.16
C ALA A 445 1.21 24.37 4.40
N ALA A 446 -0.07 24.00 4.26
CA ALA A 446 -0.99 23.90 5.39
C ALA A 446 -0.54 22.84 6.41
N SER A 447 -0.12 21.66 5.95
CA SER A 447 0.38 20.60 6.84
C SER A 447 1.68 20.99 7.56
N LEU A 448 2.58 21.71 6.89
CA LEU A 448 3.80 22.27 7.47
C LEU A 448 3.46 23.24 8.61
N GLY A 449 2.53 24.17 8.39
CA GLY A 449 2.12 25.12 9.42
C GLY A 449 1.53 24.44 10.65
N MET A 450 0.75 23.38 10.46
CA MET A 450 0.07 22.65 11.55
C MET A 450 0.97 21.66 12.29
N ARG A 451 2.09 21.25 11.69
CA ARG A 451 3.02 20.24 12.24
C ARG A 451 4.43 20.76 12.51
N ALA A 452 4.66 22.04 12.32
CA ALA A 452 5.91 22.65 12.68
C ALA A 452 6.05 22.75 14.21
N ILE A 453 7.29 22.62 14.68
CA ILE A 453 7.62 22.58 16.10
C ILE A 453 7.86 24.01 16.59
N PHE A 454 6.89 24.51 17.36
CA PHE A 454 6.94 25.83 17.98
C PHE A 454 6.76 25.75 19.49
N TYR A 455 7.49 26.61 20.20
CA TYR A 455 7.13 27.01 21.55
C TYR A 455 6.23 28.25 21.50
N TRP A 456 5.06 28.19 22.12
CA TRP A 456 4.12 29.29 22.22
C TRP A 456 4.40 30.09 23.49
N TRP A 457 4.80 31.34 23.33
CA TRP A 457 4.99 32.27 24.44
C TRP A 457 3.98 33.42 24.36
N VAL A 458 3.69 34.03 25.50
CA VAL A 458 2.65 35.06 25.59
C VAL A 458 3.24 36.35 26.17
N PRO A 459 3.22 37.47 25.40
CA PRO A 459 3.57 38.80 25.93
C PRO A 459 2.56 39.26 26.98
N VAL A 460 3.02 40.10 27.91
CA VAL A 460 2.19 40.56 29.04
C VAL A 460 2.01 42.06 28.97
N ARG A 461 0.76 42.53 29.08
CA ARG A 461 0.46 43.96 29.21
C ARG A 461 -0.02 44.25 30.62
N ILE A 462 0.69 45.10 31.34
CA ILE A 462 0.43 45.45 32.73
C ILE A 462 -0.14 46.87 32.77
N LYS A 463 -1.35 46.99 33.30
CA LYS A 463 -2.02 48.26 33.55
C LYS A 463 -1.94 48.62 35.03
N VAL A 464 -1.42 49.81 35.31
CA VAL A 464 -1.28 50.38 36.64
C VAL A 464 -2.35 51.46 36.81
N ASN A 465 -3.32 51.17 37.67
CA ASN A 465 -4.38 52.10 38.03
C ASN A 465 -4.10 52.71 39.40
N LEU A 466 -3.96 54.04 39.43
CA LEU A 466 -3.90 54.80 40.68
C LEU A 466 -5.31 55.01 41.20
N MET A 467 -5.67 54.35 42.30
CA MET A 467 -7.00 54.52 42.89
C MET A 467 -7.07 55.87 43.65
N PRO A 468 -8.22 56.56 43.64
CA PRO A 468 -8.36 57.89 44.22
C PRO A 468 -8.20 57.97 45.75
N ASN A 469 -8.15 56.84 46.47
CA ASN A 469 -7.85 56.80 47.91
C ASN A 469 -6.46 56.18 48.16
N PRO A 470 -5.46 56.95 48.62
CA PRO A 470 -4.15 56.40 48.98
C PRO A 470 -4.27 55.45 50.19
N PRO A 471 -3.45 54.38 50.29
CA PRO A 471 -2.27 54.05 49.49
C PRO A 471 -2.47 52.78 48.63
N PHE A 472 -3.46 52.76 47.73
CA PHE A 472 -3.75 51.56 46.94
C PHE A 472 -3.41 51.76 45.45
N ILE A 473 -2.38 51.05 44.99
CA ILE A 473 -2.08 50.84 43.57
C ILE A 473 -2.81 49.55 43.18
N SER A 474 -3.63 49.61 42.12
CA SER A 474 -4.21 48.41 41.52
C SER A 474 -3.40 48.03 40.28
N LEU A 475 -2.91 46.80 40.25
CA LEU A 475 -2.23 46.21 39.10
C LEU A 475 -3.20 45.24 38.43
N SER A 476 -3.45 45.45 37.14
CA SER A 476 -4.19 44.48 36.31
C SER A 476 -3.31 44.07 35.13
N GLY A 477 -3.24 42.77 34.86
CA GLY A 477 -2.51 42.23 33.72
C GLY A 477 -3.47 41.67 32.68
N SER A 478 -3.19 41.91 31.41
CA SER A 478 -3.82 41.20 30.29
C SER A 478 -2.74 40.47 29.50
N LEU A 479 -3.03 39.22 29.15
CA LEU A 479 -2.24 38.45 28.21
C LEU A 479 -2.55 38.92 26.78
N ASP A 480 -1.52 39.09 25.97
CA ASP A 480 -1.68 39.39 24.54
C ASP A 480 -1.78 38.08 23.71
N TRP A 481 -1.81 38.19 22.38
CA TRP A 481 -1.82 37.04 21.48
C TRP A 481 -0.54 36.19 21.61
N PRO A 482 -0.65 34.85 21.73
CA PRO A 482 0.50 33.96 21.71
C PRO A 482 1.34 34.12 20.45
N ARG A 483 2.66 34.14 20.62
CA ARG A 483 3.63 34.24 19.52
C ARG A 483 4.47 32.95 19.45
N PRO A 484 4.74 32.42 18.24
CA PRO A 484 5.52 31.19 18.09
C PRO A 484 7.02 31.47 18.08
N ILE A 485 7.81 30.62 18.73
CA ILE A 485 9.27 30.52 18.58
C ILE A 485 9.58 29.18 17.90
N PRO A 486 10.18 29.15 16.70
CA PRO A 486 10.53 27.91 16.02
C PRO A 486 11.67 27.20 16.75
N VAL A 487 11.48 25.90 17.03
CA VAL A 487 12.48 25.07 17.73
C VAL A 487 12.97 23.95 16.79
N PRO A 488 14.30 23.83 16.54
CA PRO A 488 14.86 22.73 15.76
C PRO A 488 14.45 21.35 16.33
N PRO A 489 14.17 20.34 15.48
CA PRO A 489 14.39 20.28 14.02
C PRO A 489 13.32 20.95 13.13
N TYR A 490 12.44 21.80 13.69
CA TYR A 490 11.31 22.49 13.03
C TYR A 490 10.21 21.57 12.50
N VAL A 491 10.55 20.35 12.09
CA VAL A 491 9.67 19.24 11.71
C VAL A 491 10.27 17.95 12.25
N LEU A 492 9.43 16.98 12.61
CA LEU A 492 9.93 15.78 13.29
C LEU A 492 10.64 14.83 12.31
N PRO A 493 11.87 14.41 12.60
CA PRO A 493 12.58 13.46 11.76
C PRO A 493 12.05 12.03 11.99
N PHE A 494 12.06 11.22 10.95
CA PHE A 494 11.80 9.79 11.02
C PHE A 494 12.83 9.03 10.20
N SER A 495 13.48 8.07 10.86
CA SER A 495 14.49 7.20 10.27
C SER A 495 14.30 5.78 10.78
N ALA A 496 13.38 5.04 10.17
CA ALA A 496 13.13 3.64 10.50
C ALA A 496 12.41 2.91 9.33
N GLU A 497 11.99 1.68 9.55
CA GLU A 497 11.18 0.95 8.58
C GLU A 497 9.74 1.46 8.56
N ARG A 498 9.23 1.76 7.37
CA ARG A 498 7.81 2.05 7.12
C ARG A 498 7.17 0.93 6.31
N THR A 499 5.99 0.50 6.72
CA THR A 499 5.21 -0.53 6.04
C THR A 499 4.48 0.04 4.83
N TYR A 500 4.65 -0.63 3.70
CA TYR A 500 4.00 -0.37 2.43
C TYR A 500 3.09 -1.52 2.05
N TRP A 501 2.08 -1.20 1.24
CA TRP A 501 1.18 -2.17 0.65
C TRP A 501 0.88 -1.83 -0.82
N GLY A 502 0.48 -2.84 -1.57
CA GLY A 502 0.11 -2.71 -2.98
C GLY A 502 -0.55 -3.98 -3.51
N TRP A 503 -1.20 -3.85 -4.66
CA TRP A 503 -1.69 -5.00 -5.41
C TRP A 503 -0.80 -5.16 -6.64
N VAL A 504 -0.31 -6.37 -6.90
CA VAL A 504 0.48 -6.66 -8.09
C VAL A 504 -0.24 -7.69 -8.93
N SER A 505 -0.21 -7.55 -10.25
CA SER A 505 -0.71 -8.59 -11.15
C SER A 505 0.44 -9.41 -11.70
N VAL A 506 0.31 -10.73 -11.58
CA VAL A 506 1.33 -11.71 -11.91
C VAL A 506 0.75 -12.62 -13.01
N PRO A 507 1.35 -12.63 -14.21
CA PRO A 507 0.94 -13.56 -15.25
C PRO A 507 1.20 -15.02 -14.83
N GLU A 508 0.49 -15.97 -15.44
CA GLU A 508 0.74 -17.38 -15.18
C GLU A 508 2.20 -17.76 -15.53
N GLY A 509 2.84 -18.57 -14.69
CA GLY A 509 4.23 -18.97 -14.88
C GLY A 509 5.27 -17.90 -14.57
N TYR A 510 4.88 -16.78 -13.92
CA TYR A 510 5.80 -15.74 -13.49
C TYR A 510 6.12 -15.75 -12.01
N GLU A 511 7.22 -15.09 -11.66
CA GLU A 511 7.61 -14.85 -10.27
C GLU A 511 6.69 -13.84 -9.58
N VAL A 512 6.22 -14.21 -8.38
CA VAL A 512 5.56 -13.27 -7.47
C VAL A 512 6.61 -12.29 -6.93
N PRO A 513 6.50 -10.98 -7.19
CA PRO A 513 7.55 -10.03 -6.82
C PRO A 513 7.64 -9.87 -5.30
N ARG A 514 8.81 -9.42 -4.80
CA ARG A 514 9.09 -9.13 -3.37
C ARG A 514 9.02 -10.33 -2.42
N VAL A 515 8.84 -11.53 -2.96
CA VAL A 515 8.71 -12.75 -2.16
C VAL A 515 10.09 -13.37 -1.90
N LYS A 516 10.38 -13.71 -0.64
CA LYS A 516 11.62 -14.39 -0.21
C LYS A 516 11.29 -15.50 0.79
N GLY A 517 12.11 -16.55 0.83
CA GLY A 517 11.83 -17.71 1.70
C GLY A 517 10.68 -18.57 1.18
N THR A 518 10.13 -19.48 1.99
CA THR A 518 8.98 -20.35 1.66
C THR A 518 7.74 -19.95 2.46
N PRO A 519 6.52 -20.15 1.93
CA PRO A 519 5.28 -19.88 2.66
C PRO A 519 5.23 -20.65 3.99
N GLY A 520 4.81 -19.98 5.07
CA GLY A 520 4.52 -20.63 6.36
C GLY A 520 5.74 -20.90 7.25
N LEU A 521 6.96 -20.62 6.78
CA LEU A 521 8.10 -20.42 7.68
C LEU A 521 7.98 -19.00 8.23
N GLY A 522 7.31 -18.86 9.37
CA GLY A 522 7.05 -17.57 10.03
C GLY A 522 8.32 -16.77 10.35
N VAL A 523 8.10 -15.55 10.84
CA VAL A 523 9.17 -14.71 11.39
C VAL A 523 9.81 -15.46 12.55
N SER A 524 11.07 -15.86 12.43
CA SER A 524 11.77 -16.52 13.54
C SER A 524 11.79 -15.58 14.75
N GLY A 525 11.18 -15.99 15.86
CA GLY A 525 11.17 -15.24 17.12
C GLY A 525 9.91 -14.41 17.41
N VAL A 526 8.87 -14.46 16.56
CA VAL A 526 7.57 -13.82 16.85
C VAL A 526 6.42 -14.83 16.64
N ASP A 527 5.86 -15.34 17.73
CA ASP A 527 4.59 -16.07 17.70
C ASP A 527 3.44 -15.07 17.53
N ILE A 528 2.83 -15.05 16.33
CA ILE A 528 1.65 -14.23 16.05
C ILE A 528 0.42 -15.13 16.13
N PRO A 529 -0.45 -14.96 17.13
CA PRO A 529 -1.69 -15.72 17.23
C PRO A 529 -2.53 -15.59 15.95
N GLY A 530 -2.96 -16.72 15.40
CA GLY A 530 -3.80 -16.79 14.18
C GLY A 530 -3.07 -17.20 12.90
N PHE A 531 -1.73 -17.19 12.86
CA PHE A 531 -0.93 -17.69 11.73
C PHE A 531 -0.62 -19.20 11.88
N GLY A 532 -1.64 -20.02 12.17
CA GLY A 532 -1.51 -21.47 12.32
C GLY A 532 -2.00 -22.22 11.07
N PRO A 533 -1.51 -23.45 10.81
CA PRO A 533 -1.97 -24.29 9.69
C PRO A 533 -3.47 -24.57 9.75
N ASP A 534 -4.05 -24.66 10.95
CA ASP A 534 -5.46 -24.97 11.18
C ASP A 534 -6.43 -24.00 10.48
N VAL A 535 -6.06 -22.71 10.38
CA VAL A 535 -6.89 -21.67 9.74
C VAL A 535 -6.96 -21.88 8.22
N TYR A 536 -5.84 -22.29 7.61
CA TYR A 536 -5.77 -22.56 6.17
C TYR A 536 -6.36 -23.92 5.82
N ASP A 537 -6.22 -24.91 6.71
CA ASP A 537 -6.86 -26.21 6.55
C ASP A 537 -8.38 -26.10 6.51
N ILE A 538 -8.99 -25.16 7.25
CA ILE A 538 -10.44 -24.89 7.15
C ILE A 538 -10.83 -24.41 5.75
N LEU A 539 -10.01 -23.55 5.13
CA LEU A 539 -10.28 -23.02 3.78
C LEU A 539 -10.00 -24.04 2.67
N LEU A 540 -9.05 -24.95 2.87
CA LEU A 540 -8.56 -25.89 1.85
C LEU A 540 -9.21 -27.28 1.88
N ARG A 541 -10.03 -27.61 2.88
CA ARG A 541 -10.84 -28.85 2.95
C ARG A 541 -11.92 -28.87 1.86
#